data_AF-A0A973F9I9-F1
#
_entry.id   AF-A0A973F9I9-F1
#
_cell.length_a   1.000
_cell.length_b   1.000
_cell.length_c   1.000
_cell.angle_alpha   90.00
_cell.angle_beta   90.00
_cell.angle_gamma   90.00
#
_symmetry.space_group_name_H-M   'P 1'
#
loop_
_entity.id
_entity.type
_entity.pdbx_description
1 polymer ?
#
loop_
_entity_poly.entity_id
_entity_poly.type
_entity_poly.pdbx_seq_one_letter_code
_entity_poly.pdbx_strand_id
1 'polypeptide(L)' 'MTISQSKALYKKLKVDERFREKLLAAGTMDDCMEMVSASGFDCSKDEIRTVVEVFALQRNAESTDRFSLWGNRIIG' A
#
# COMPACT_ATOMS: atom_id res chain seq x y z
N MET A 1 5.73 5.72 -11.92
CA MET A 1 6.58 5.73 -10.73
C MET A 1 8.00 5.26 -11.07
N THR A 2 9.02 5.97 -10.60
CA THR A 2 10.42 5.50 -10.70
C THR A 2 10.73 4.51 -9.57
N ILE A 3 11.71 3.62 -9.76
CA ILE A 3 12.17 2.67 -8.71
C ILE A 3 12.51 3.39 -7.39
N SER A 4 13.06 4.60 -7.47
CA SER A 4 13.37 5.44 -6.31
C SER A 4 12.12 5.89 -5.56
N GLN A 5 11.07 6.30 -6.26
CA GLN A 5 9.78 6.64 -5.66
C GLN A 5 9.12 5.42 -5.02
N SER A 6 9.19 4.24 -5.66
CA SER A 6 8.66 2.98 -5.10
C SER A 6 9.30 2.64 -3.76
N LYS A 7 10.63 2.71 -3.70
CA LYS A 7 11.40 2.46 -2.47
C LYS A 7 11.10 3.48 -1.39
N ALA A 8 10.95 4.75 -1.78
CA ALA A 8 10.63 5.83 -0.84
C ALA A 8 9.22 5.69 -0.27
N LEU A 9 8.23 5.33 -1.09
CA LEU A 9 6.85 5.06 -0.65
C LEU A 9 6.81 3.86 0.30
N TYR A 10 7.47 2.75 -0.07
CA TYR A 10 7.58 1.57 0.78
C TYR A 10 8.27 1.88 2.12
N LYS A 11 9.37 2.66 2.10
CA LYS A 11 10.04 3.11 3.31
C LYS A 11 9.12 3.96 4.18
N LYS A 12 8.30 4.83 3.58
CA LYS A 12 7.31 5.64 4.28
C LYS A 12 6.25 4.77 4.95
N LEU A 13 5.71 3.76 4.26
CA LEU A 13 4.78 2.79 4.85
C LEU A 13 5.38 2.00 6.03
N LYS A 14 6.69 1.76 6.00
CA LYS A 14 7.39 1.06 7.08
C LYS A 14 7.65 1.94 8.31
N VAL A 15 8.02 3.20 8.09
CA VAL A 15 8.46 4.14 9.16
C VAL A 15 7.30 4.95 9.73
N ASP A 16 6.37 5.37 8.88
CA ASP A 16 5.23 6.21 9.25
C ASP A 16 3.98 5.36 9.46
N GLU A 17 3.78 4.94 10.70
CA GLU A 17 2.65 4.10 11.10
C GLU A 17 1.30 4.78 10.88
N ARG A 18 1.18 6.09 11.13
CA ARG A 18 -0.07 6.83 10.89
C ARG A 18 -0.41 6.90 9.41
N PHE A 19 0.59 7.14 8.56
CA PHE A 19 0.40 7.11 7.12
C PHE A 19 -0.02 5.72 6.65
N ARG A 20 0.62 4.67 7.16
CA ARG A 20 0.25 3.29 6.89
C ARG A 20 -1.19 3.00 7.29
N GLU A 21 -1.59 3.26 8.54
CA GLU A 21 -2.95 2.99 9.00
C GLU A 21 -4.00 3.71 8.18
N LYS A 22 -3.76 4.99 7.85
CA LYS A 22 -4.64 5.77 6.98
C LYS A 22 -4.77 5.19 5.58
N LEU A 23 -3.64 4.76 4.99
CA LEU A 23 -3.61 4.20 3.66
C LEU A 23 -4.21 2.79 3.61
N LEU A 24 -4.08 2.00 4.67
CA LEU A 24 -4.72 0.69 4.80
C LEU A 24 -6.21 0.79 5.15
N ALA A 25 -6.63 1.86 5.81
CA ALA A 25 -8.03 2.15 6.14
C ALA A 25 -8.78 2.88 5.01
N ALA A 26 -8.09 3.25 3.93
CA ALA A 26 -8.70 3.86 2.76
C ALA A 26 -9.73 2.90 2.15
N GLY A 27 -10.94 3.39 1.93
CA GLY A 27 -12.03 2.57 1.39
C GLY A 27 -11.93 2.35 -0.12
N THR A 28 -11.25 3.27 -0.83
CA THR A 28 -11.13 3.23 -2.30
C THR A 28 -9.71 3.52 -2.78
N MET A 29 -9.37 3.08 -4.00
CA MET A 29 -8.02 3.24 -4.59
C MET A 29 -7.75 4.70 -4.94
N ASP A 30 -8.81 5.46 -5.20
CA ASP A 30 -8.74 6.90 -5.37
C ASP A 30 -8.31 7.61 -4.08
N ASP A 31 -8.84 7.21 -2.92
CA ASP A 31 -8.39 7.76 -1.62
C ASP A 31 -6.91 7.46 -1.35
N CYS A 32 -6.47 6.24 -1.65
CA CYS A 32 -5.05 5.88 -1.59
C CYS A 32 -4.20 6.76 -2.51
N MET A 33 -4.66 7.01 -3.73
CA MET A 33 -3.93 7.85 -4.68
C MET A 33 -3.83 9.29 -4.20
N GLU A 34 -4.92 9.85 -3.66
CA GLU A 34 -4.91 11.20 -3.11
C GLU A 34 -3.91 11.31 -1.95
N MET A 35 -3.86 10.34 -1.04
CA MET A 35 -2.90 10.31 0.07
C MET A 35 -1.44 10.21 -0.39
N VAL A 36 -1.18 9.37 -1.38
CA VAL A 36 0.15 9.15 -1.96
C VAL A 36 0.61 10.40 -2.72
N SER A 37 -0.28 10.99 -3.51
CA SER A 37 -0.04 12.25 -4.23
C SER A 37 0.19 13.42 -3.28
N ALA A 38 -0.62 13.56 -2.23
CA ALA A 38 -0.43 14.56 -1.17
C ALA A 38 0.88 14.39 -0.41
N SER A 39 1.45 13.18 -0.42
CA SER A 39 2.77 12.88 0.13
C SER A 39 3.94 13.19 -0.82
N GLY A 40 3.66 13.73 -2.01
CA GLY A 40 4.66 14.09 -3.02
C GLY A 40 5.09 12.95 -3.94
N PHE A 41 4.31 11.87 -3.98
CA PHE A 41 4.57 10.74 -4.87
C PHE A 41 3.64 10.80 -6.09
N ASP A 42 4.23 10.88 -7.27
CA ASP A 42 3.49 10.79 -8.54
C ASP A 42 3.42 9.31 -8.97
N CYS A 43 2.25 8.70 -8.78
CA CYS A 43 2.05 7.25 -8.94
C CYS A 43 0.70 6.97 -9.61
N SER A 44 0.66 5.93 -10.45
CA SER A 44 -0.61 5.42 -11.00
C SER A 44 -1.33 4.49 -10.02
N LYS A 45 -2.62 4.19 -10.28
CA LYS A 45 -3.42 3.23 -9.48
C LYS A 45 -2.75 1.87 -9.38
N ASP A 46 -2.27 1.34 -10.50
CA ASP A 46 -1.62 0.02 -10.54
C ASP A 46 -0.31 -0.02 -9.76
N GLU A 47 0.44 1.08 -9.75
CA GLU A 47 1.70 1.20 -9.02
C GLU A 47 1.47 1.23 -7.51
N ILE A 48 0.47 1.99 -7.06
CA ILE A 48 0.05 2.01 -5.65
C ILE A 48 -0.46 0.63 -5.25
N ARG A 49 -1.34 0.02 -6.06
CA ARG A 49 -1.85 -1.33 -5.82
C ARG A 49 -0.70 -2.31 -5.60
N THR A 50 0.29 -2.31 -6.50
CA THR A 50 1.42 -3.23 -6.41
C THR A 50 2.24 -3.02 -5.13
N VAL A 51 2.57 -1.77 -4.77
CA VAL A 51 3.34 -1.48 -3.55
C VAL A 51 2.58 -1.90 -2.29
N VAL A 52 1.28 -1.62 -2.27
CA VAL A 52 0.37 -1.89 -1.16
C VAL A 52 0.13 -3.41 -1.01
N GLU A 53 -0.07 -4.12 -2.11
CA GLU A 53 -0.17 -5.59 -2.14
C GLU A 53 1.12 -6.25 -1.69
N VAL A 54 2.29 -5.82 -2.19
CA VAL A 54 3.59 -6.35 -1.76
C VAL A 54 3.82 -6.10 -0.27
N PHE A 55 3.47 -4.92 0.22
CA PHE A 55 3.57 -4.58 1.64
C PHE A 55 2.64 -5.46 2.49
N ALA A 56 1.40 -5.68 2.05
CA ALA A 56 0.45 -6.57 2.72
C ALA A 56 0.89 -8.03 2.69
N LEU A 57 1.42 -8.52 1.57
CA LEU A 57 1.94 -9.88 1.44
C LEU A 57 3.14 -10.10 2.35
N GLN A 58 4.03 -9.12 2.49
CA GLN A 58 5.14 -9.22 3.44
C GLN A 58 4.67 -9.20 4.90
N ARG A 59 3.63 -8.39 5.21
CA ARG A 59 3.02 -8.38 6.55
C ARG A 59 2.25 -9.67 6.86
N ASN A 60 1.53 -10.23 5.88
CA ASN A 60 0.81 -11.51 6.00
C ASN A 60 1.76 -12.72 5.90
N ALA A 61 2.95 -12.61 5.33
CA ALA A 61 3.96 -13.65 5.48
C ALA A 61 4.37 -13.83 6.95
N GLU A 62 4.19 -12.80 7.78
CA GLU A 62 4.35 -12.84 9.23
C GLU A 62 3.05 -13.18 9.99
N SER A 63 1.88 -13.27 9.33
CA SER A 63 0.57 -13.49 9.97
C SER A 63 -0.31 -14.46 9.18
N THR A 64 -0.76 -15.55 9.81
CA THR A 64 -1.41 -16.74 9.20
C THR A 64 -2.68 -16.49 8.35
N ASP A 65 -3.19 -15.25 8.29
CA ASP A 65 -4.42 -14.88 7.58
C ASP A 65 -4.16 -14.19 6.23
N ARG A 66 -4.55 -14.86 5.13
CA ARG A 66 -4.39 -14.37 3.75
C ARG A 66 -5.60 -13.55 3.28
N PHE A 67 -5.72 -12.33 3.78
CA PHE A 67 -6.66 -11.34 3.23
C PHE A 67 -5.93 -10.34 2.32
N SER A 68 -6.51 -10.02 1.15
CA SER A 68 -6.11 -8.79 0.47
C SER A 68 -6.65 -7.60 1.27
N LEU A 69 -5.94 -6.47 1.19
CA LEU A 69 -6.29 -5.23 1.89
C LEU A 69 -7.67 -4.65 1.54
N TRP A 70 -8.35 -5.21 0.53
CA TRP A 70 -9.56 -4.66 -0.09
C TRP A 70 -10.73 -5.64 -0.01
N GLY A 71 -10.64 -6.61 0.90
CA GLY A 71 -11.71 -7.59 1.14
C GLY A 71 -11.77 -8.77 0.17
N ASN A 72 -10.88 -8.84 -0.83
CA ASN A 72 -10.78 -10.03 -1.68
C ASN A 72 -9.99 -11.14 -0.97
N ARG A 73 -10.57 -12.32 -0.84
CA ARG A 73 -9.87 -13.51 -0.33
C ARG A 73 -8.88 -13.99 -1.39
N ILE A 74 -7.60 -14.04 -1.07
CA ILE A 74 -6.60 -14.67 -1.94
C ILE A 74 -6.79 -16.18 -1.79
N ILE A 75 -7.55 -16.79 -2.71
CA ILE A 75 -7.71 -18.24 -2.76
C ILE A 75 -6.38 -18.79 -3.31
N GLY A 76 -5.68 -19.55 -2.47
CA GLY A 76 -4.46 -20.28 -2.85
C GLY A 76 -4.77 -21.57 -3.59
#